data_AF-A0A328ATZ9-F1
#
_entry.id   AF-A0A328ATZ9-F1
#
_cell.length_a   1.000
_cell.length_b   1.000
_cell.length_c   1.000
_cell.angle_alpha   90.00
_cell.angle_beta   90.00
_cell.angle_gamma   90.00
#
_symmetry.space_group_name_H-M   'P 1'
#
loop_
_entity.id
_entity.type
_entity.pdbx_description
1 polymer ?
#
loop_
_entity_poly.entity_id
_entity_poly.type
_entity_poly.pdbx_seq_one_letter_code
_entity_poly.pdbx_strand_id
1 'polypeptide(L)'
;MTKANVFKYENRLAKSLVTKGGMTASEAIRTATAAVEQVRQPTLNEIDATLREIYELGERLRAGADPEALRAMYAAGNRVVAMAGVFGLAELGQAAYSLCELISRLQTSERHNWRMIEVHLDGLRLLRAPDEHSPEHRQAVLAGLRQVATSIG
;
A
#
# COMPACT_ATOMS: atom_id res chain seq x y z
N MET A 1 -1.37 35.49 76.14
CA MET A 1 -2.14 34.49 75.36
C MET A 1 -1.76 34.63 73.90
N THR A 2 -0.96 33.72 73.35
CA THR A 2 -0.39 33.84 72.00
C THR A 2 -1.33 33.17 70.98
N LYS A 3 -1.82 33.94 69.98
CA LYS A 3 -2.69 33.41 68.92
C LYS A 3 -1.87 32.57 67.94
N ALA A 4 -2.27 31.31 67.74
CA ALA A 4 -1.70 30.45 66.72
C ALA A 4 -2.31 30.78 65.34
N ASN A 5 -1.47 31.05 64.35
CA ASN A 5 -1.88 31.22 62.96
C ASN A 5 -1.81 29.87 62.23
N VAL A 6 -2.96 29.38 61.76
CA VAL A 6 -3.05 28.13 61.00
C VAL A 6 -2.83 28.43 59.52
N PHE A 7 -1.73 27.93 58.96
CA PHE A 7 -1.45 28.00 57.53
C PHE A 7 -2.01 26.74 56.84
N LYS A 8 -3.05 26.90 56.01
CA LYS A 8 -3.52 25.83 55.11
C LYS A 8 -2.58 25.76 53.90
N TYR A 9 -1.81 24.68 53.80
CA TYR A 9 -1.05 24.38 52.59
C TYR A 9 -2.01 23.96 51.47
N GLU A 10 -1.96 24.66 50.33
CA GLU A 10 -2.73 24.24 49.16
C GLU A 10 -2.24 22.87 48.67
N ASN A 11 -3.17 21.91 48.56
CA ASN A 11 -2.88 20.55 48.15
C ASN A 11 -2.58 20.49 46.63
N ARG A 12 -1.29 20.60 46.28
CA ARG A 12 -0.80 20.56 44.89
C ARG A 12 -1.03 19.21 44.20
N LEU A 13 -1.10 18.11 44.96
CA LEU A 13 -1.42 16.77 44.46
C LEU A 13 -2.87 16.67 43.96
N ALA A 14 -3.82 17.25 44.70
CA ALA A 14 -5.21 17.34 44.27
C ALA A 14 -5.36 18.16 42.98
N LYS A 15 -4.55 19.22 42.80
CA LYS A 15 -4.52 19.99 41.54
C LYS A 15 -3.93 19.18 40.36
N SER A 16 -2.94 18.31 40.58
CA SER A 16 -2.34 17.53 39.48
C SER A 16 -3.21 16.34 39.02
N LEU A 17 -4.09 15.82 39.89
CA LEU A 17 -5.08 14.79 39.54
C LEU A 17 -6.22 15.32 38.66
N VAL A 18 -6.46 16.63 38.66
CA VAL A 18 -7.53 17.29 37.87
C VAL A 18 -7.08 17.62 36.44
N THR A 19 -5.77 17.61 36.17
CA THR A 19 -5.26 17.59 34.79
C THR A 19 -5.59 16.23 34.15
N LYS A 20 -6.79 16.13 33.56
CA LYS A 20 -7.18 15.06 32.63
C LYS A 20 -6.25 15.12 31.41
N GLY A 21 -5.05 14.56 31.53
CA GLY A 21 -4.05 14.46 30.47
C GLY A 21 -4.14 13.18 29.64
N GLY A 22 -5.13 12.32 29.90
CA GLY A 22 -5.33 11.06 29.19
C GLY A 22 -6.35 11.21 28.06
N MET A 23 -5.96 10.79 26.87
CA MET A 23 -6.87 10.60 25.72
C MET A 23 -7.64 9.28 25.92
N THR A 24 -8.96 9.30 25.77
CA THR A 24 -9.77 8.08 25.79
C THR A 24 -9.46 7.21 24.57
N ALA A 25 -9.69 5.90 24.67
CA ALA A 25 -9.51 5.00 23.52
C ALA A 25 -10.35 5.43 22.30
N SER A 26 -11.57 5.95 22.52
CA SER A 26 -12.42 6.48 21.45
C SER A 26 -11.84 7.73 20.78
N GLU A 27 -11.28 8.65 21.56
CA GLU A 27 -10.57 9.82 21.04
C GLU A 27 -9.30 9.43 20.27
N ALA A 28 -8.56 8.44 20.76
CA ALA A 28 -7.36 7.93 20.10
C ALA A 28 -7.72 7.29 18.74
N ILE A 29 -8.74 6.43 18.69
CA ILE A 29 -9.22 5.82 17.44
C ILE A 29 -9.67 6.90 16.46
N ARG A 30 -10.51 7.85 16.91
CA ARG A 30 -11.01 8.94 16.06
C ARG A 30 -9.88 9.78 15.47
N THR A 31 -8.87 10.11 16.29
CA THR A 31 -7.70 10.89 15.86
C THR A 31 -6.86 10.09 14.87
N ALA A 32 -6.63 8.81 15.13
CA ALA A 32 -5.90 7.92 14.21
C ALA A 32 -6.62 7.77 12.87
N THR A 33 -7.94 7.56 12.87
CA THR A 33 -8.75 7.48 11.64
C THR A 33 -8.68 8.78 10.84
N ALA A 34 -8.80 9.93 11.50
CA ALA A 34 -8.68 11.22 10.83
C ALA A 34 -7.29 11.44 10.21
N ALA A 35 -6.22 11.02 10.90
CA ALA A 35 -4.86 11.11 10.37
C ALA A 35 -4.65 10.19 9.15
N VAL A 36 -5.18 8.96 9.17
CA VAL A 36 -5.13 8.06 8.00
C VAL A 36 -5.91 8.62 6.82
N GLU A 37 -7.06 9.25 7.07
CA GLU A 37 -7.87 9.84 6.01
C GLU A 37 -7.16 11.01 5.31
N GLN A 38 -6.38 11.81 6.04
CA GLN A 38 -5.59 12.91 5.46
C GLN A 38 -4.57 12.44 4.41
N VAL A 39 -4.08 11.20 4.53
CA VAL A 39 -3.11 10.64 3.57
C VAL A 39 -3.76 9.83 2.45
N ARG A 40 -5.10 9.66 2.45
CA ARG A 40 -5.81 8.90 1.40
C ARG A 40 -5.49 9.40 0.00
N GLN A 41 -5.85 10.66 -0.30
CA GLN A 41 -5.68 11.18 -1.65
C GLN A 41 -4.20 11.23 -2.07
N PRO A 42 -3.25 11.67 -1.22
CA PRO A 42 -1.82 11.56 -1.53
C PRO A 42 -1.37 10.13 -1.87
N THR A 43 -1.78 9.13 -1.11
CA THR A 43 -1.42 7.72 -1.37
C THR A 43 -2.03 7.21 -2.67
N LEU A 44 -3.29 7.55 -2.97
CA LEU A 44 -3.91 7.18 -4.25
C LEU A 44 -3.17 7.82 -5.44
N ASN A 45 -2.77 9.09 -5.31
CA ASN A 45 -1.97 9.77 -6.34
C ASN A 45 -0.60 9.10 -6.53
N GLU A 46 0.04 8.66 -5.44
CA GLU A 46 1.32 7.95 -5.49
C GLU A 46 1.18 6.56 -6.14
N ILE A 47 0.08 5.85 -5.88
CA ILE A 47 -0.26 4.60 -6.60
C ILE A 47 -0.37 4.88 -8.09
N ASP A 48 -1.09 5.93 -8.50
CA ASP A 48 -1.29 6.28 -9.90
C ASP A 48 0.02 6.72 -10.59
N ALA A 49 0.91 7.41 -9.86
CA ALA A 49 2.25 7.72 -10.33
C ALA A 49 3.12 6.47 -10.50
N THR A 50 3.08 5.57 -9.52
CA THR A 50 3.84 4.31 -9.56
C THR A 50 3.34 3.39 -10.68
N LEU A 51 2.03 3.33 -10.93
CA LEU A 51 1.47 2.58 -12.06
C LEU A 51 1.94 3.13 -13.41
N ARG A 52 1.99 4.46 -13.57
CA ARG A 52 2.54 5.08 -14.79
C ARG A 52 4.00 4.70 -15.02
N GLU A 53 4.83 4.74 -13.96
CA GLU A 53 6.21 4.28 -14.03
C GLU A 53 6.33 2.81 -14.45
N ILE A 54 5.48 1.92 -13.88
CA ILE A 54 5.43 0.51 -14.28
C ILE A 54 5.11 0.38 -15.78
N TYR A 55 4.15 1.16 -16.31
CA TYR A 55 3.81 1.10 -17.73
C TYR A 55 4.95 1.63 -18.63
N GLU A 56 5.64 2.70 -18.24
CA GLU A 56 6.82 3.22 -18.96
C GLU A 56 7.97 2.20 -18.98
N LEU A 57 8.22 1.52 -17.86
CA LEU A 57 9.17 0.40 -17.80
C LEU A 57 8.72 -0.77 -18.68
N GLY A 58 7.41 -1.00 -18.78
CA GLY A 58 6.82 -1.95 -19.72
C GLY A 58 7.22 -1.66 -21.15
N GLU A 59 7.08 -0.42 -21.63
CA GLU A 59 7.48 -0.05 -22.99
C GLU A 59 8.97 -0.29 -23.26
N ARG A 60 9.84 -0.07 -22.28
CA ARG A 60 11.27 -0.42 -22.39
C ARG A 60 11.47 -1.94 -22.53
N LEU A 61 10.78 -2.72 -21.71
CA LEU A 61 10.85 -4.18 -21.74
C LEU A 61 10.23 -4.79 -23.00
N ARG A 62 9.28 -4.10 -23.63
CA ARG A 62 8.74 -4.48 -24.95
C ARG A 62 9.81 -4.44 -26.04
N ALA A 63 10.74 -3.49 -25.95
CA ALA A 63 11.82 -3.33 -26.93
C ALA A 63 12.91 -4.40 -26.80
N GLY A 64 13.00 -5.08 -25.65
CA GLY A 64 13.94 -6.18 -25.44
C GLY A 64 14.26 -6.44 -23.97
N ALA A 65 15.19 -7.38 -23.76
CA ALA A 65 15.68 -7.70 -22.43
C ALA A 65 16.45 -6.52 -21.81
N ASP A 66 15.88 -5.92 -20.77
CA ASP A 66 16.49 -4.85 -19.99
C ASP A 66 16.48 -5.23 -18.50
N PRO A 67 17.58 -5.80 -17.98
CA PRO A 67 17.67 -6.23 -16.58
C PRO A 67 17.49 -5.10 -15.58
N GLU A 68 17.85 -3.87 -15.95
CA GLU A 68 17.67 -2.70 -15.09
C GLU A 68 16.18 -2.32 -15.02
N ALA A 69 15.50 -2.28 -16.17
CA ALA A 69 14.06 -2.05 -16.21
C ALA A 69 13.28 -3.13 -15.45
N LEU A 70 13.68 -4.41 -15.52
CA LEU A 70 13.08 -5.47 -14.69
C LEU A 70 13.26 -5.22 -13.19
N ARG A 71 14.46 -4.84 -12.74
CA ARG A 71 14.71 -4.51 -11.33
C ARG A 71 13.89 -3.30 -10.87
N ALA A 72 13.82 -2.26 -11.69
CA ALA A 72 13.02 -1.08 -11.42
C ALA A 72 11.52 -1.43 -11.34
N MET A 73 11.03 -2.28 -12.24
CA MET A 73 9.63 -2.71 -12.26
C MET A 73 9.27 -3.53 -11.02
N TYR A 74 10.17 -4.40 -10.55
CA TYR A 74 10.00 -5.11 -9.28
C TYR A 74 9.91 -4.16 -8.08
N ALA A 75 10.77 -3.14 -8.03
CA ALA A 75 10.74 -2.15 -6.95
C ALA A 75 9.45 -1.30 -6.99
N ALA A 76 9.01 -0.87 -8.17
CA ALA A 76 7.76 -0.16 -8.36
C ALA A 76 6.53 -1.02 -7.98
N GLY A 77 6.51 -2.29 -8.39
CA GLY A 77 5.47 -3.25 -8.00
C GLY A 77 5.36 -3.40 -6.48
N ASN A 78 6.48 -3.53 -5.78
CA ASN A 78 6.49 -3.60 -4.31
C ASN A 78 5.95 -2.33 -3.64
N ARG A 79 6.18 -1.14 -4.22
CA ARG A 79 5.57 0.09 -3.71
C ARG A 79 4.04 0.05 -3.82
N VAL A 80 3.51 -0.43 -4.94
CA VAL A 80 2.06 -0.63 -5.09
C VAL A 80 1.53 -1.61 -4.04
N VAL A 81 2.20 -2.75 -3.83
CA VAL A 81 1.83 -3.74 -2.80
C VAL A 81 1.76 -3.08 -1.41
N ALA A 82 2.75 -2.26 -1.05
CA ALA A 82 2.82 -1.61 0.24
C ALA A 82 1.68 -0.59 0.47
N MET A 83 1.23 0.10 -0.58
CA MET A 83 0.22 1.15 -0.49
C MET A 83 -1.23 0.63 -0.64
N ALA A 84 -1.43 -0.39 -1.47
CA ALA A 84 -2.77 -0.81 -1.91
C ALA A 84 -3.67 -1.32 -0.78
N GLY A 85 -3.09 -1.91 0.27
CA GLY A 85 -3.84 -2.46 1.40
C GLY A 85 -4.56 -1.40 2.26
N VAL A 86 -4.07 -0.17 2.30
CA VAL A 86 -4.56 0.86 3.23
C VAL A 86 -5.93 1.41 2.84
N PHE A 87 -6.23 1.47 1.53
CA PHE A 87 -7.40 2.16 1.00
C PHE A 87 -8.34 1.27 0.17
N GLY A 88 -8.37 -0.04 0.48
CA GLY A 88 -9.33 -0.96 -0.13
C GLY A 88 -8.98 -1.43 -1.54
N LEU A 89 -7.75 -1.21 -1.99
CA LEU A 89 -7.24 -1.66 -3.30
C LEU A 89 -6.55 -3.03 -3.21
N ALA A 90 -7.06 -3.92 -2.35
CA ALA A 90 -6.41 -5.19 -2.04
C ALA A 90 -6.19 -6.07 -3.29
N GLU A 91 -7.13 -6.06 -4.23
CA GLU A 91 -7.03 -6.80 -5.49
C GLU A 91 -5.90 -6.24 -6.38
N LEU A 92 -5.77 -4.91 -6.48
CA LEU A 92 -4.64 -4.27 -7.17
C LEU A 92 -3.29 -4.66 -6.53
N GLY A 93 -3.23 -4.69 -5.19
CA GLY A 93 -2.05 -5.15 -4.45
C GLY A 93 -1.69 -6.60 -4.76
N GLN A 94 -2.68 -7.49 -4.87
CA GLN A 94 -2.46 -8.90 -5.25
C GLN A 94 -1.92 -9.03 -6.68
N ALA A 95 -2.42 -8.24 -7.62
CA ALA A 95 -1.89 -8.24 -8.99
C ALA A 95 -0.45 -7.69 -9.06
N ALA A 96 -0.15 -6.62 -8.31
CA ALA A 96 1.21 -6.09 -8.21
C ALA A 96 2.18 -7.11 -7.58
N TYR A 97 1.73 -7.86 -6.57
CA TYR A 97 2.49 -8.95 -5.99
C TYR A 97 2.74 -10.08 -7.01
N SER A 98 1.73 -10.48 -7.77
CA SER A 98 1.88 -11.46 -8.85
C SER A 98 2.91 -11.02 -9.90
N LEU A 99 2.93 -9.73 -10.25
CA LEU A 99 3.95 -9.16 -11.13
C LEU A 99 5.36 -9.25 -10.51
N CYS A 100 5.51 -8.94 -9.22
CA CYS A 100 6.78 -9.09 -8.52
C CYS A 100 7.27 -10.55 -8.54
N GLU A 101 6.40 -11.52 -8.31
CA GLU A 101 6.75 -12.95 -8.43
C GLU A 101 7.20 -13.32 -9.84
N LEU A 102 6.47 -12.89 -10.87
CA LEU A 102 6.84 -13.12 -12.26
C LEU A 102 8.24 -12.57 -12.54
N ILE A 103 8.52 -11.32 -12.16
CA ILE A 103 9.80 -10.67 -12.42
C ILE A 103 10.93 -11.41 -11.68
N SER A 104 10.72 -11.78 -10.43
CA SER A 104 11.71 -12.54 -9.64
C SER A 104 12.09 -13.86 -10.33
N ARG A 105 11.10 -14.57 -10.89
CA ARG A 105 11.32 -15.81 -11.65
C ARG A 105 12.01 -15.58 -12.99
N LEU A 106 11.64 -14.54 -13.72
CA LEU A 106 12.31 -14.15 -14.97
C LEU A 106 13.78 -13.82 -14.72
N GLN A 107 14.08 -13.09 -13.65
CA GLN A 107 15.44 -12.79 -13.24
C GLN A 107 16.23 -14.04 -12.86
N THR A 108 15.63 -14.93 -12.05
CA THR A 108 16.29 -16.17 -11.59
C THR A 108 16.56 -17.15 -12.75
N SER A 109 15.70 -17.18 -13.76
CA SER A 109 15.84 -18.04 -14.94
C SER A 109 16.63 -17.41 -16.08
N GLU A 110 17.08 -16.16 -15.93
CA GLU A 110 17.70 -15.34 -17.00
C GLU A 110 16.86 -15.28 -18.29
N ARG A 111 15.53 -15.36 -18.15
CA ARG A 111 14.59 -15.33 -19.26
C ARG A 111 13.95 -13.96 -19.41
N HIS A 112 13.64 -13.61 -20.64
CA HIS A 112 12.78 -12.49 -20.96
C HIS A 112 11.50 -13.01 -21.62
N ASN A 113 10.34 -12.60 -21.11
CA ASN A 113 9.05 -12.95 -21.71
C ASN A 113 8.09 -11.76 -21.64
N TRP A 114 8.12 -10.93 -22.70
CA TRP A 114 7.27 -9.76 -22.81
C TRP A 114 5.77 -10.08 -22.65
N ARG A 115 5.26 -11.15 -23.29
CA ARG A 115 3.83 -11.48 -23.23
C ARG A 115 3.33 -11.73 -21.81
N MET A 116 4.14 -12.38 -20.98
CA MET A 116 3.79 -12.62 -19.58
C MET A 116 3.76 -11.30 -18.78
N ILE A 117 4.68 -10.39 -19.06
CA ILE A 117 4.71 -9.05 -18.45
C ILE A 117 3.49 -8.24 -18.90
N GLU A 118 3.21 -8.20 -20.21
CA GLU A 118 2.08 -7.48 -20.82
C GLU A 118 0.73 -7.86 -20.17
N VAL A 119 0.47 -9.15 -19.99
CA VAL A 119 -0.75 -9.65 -19.32
C VAL A 119 -0.87 -9.11 -17.88
N HIS A 120 0.24 -8.98 -17.15
CA HIS A 120 0.21 -8.38 -15.81
C HIS A 120 -0.04 -6.87 -15.86
N LEU A 121 0.51 -6.17 -16.85
CA LEU A 121 0.23 -4.74 -17.04
C LEU A 121 -1.26 -4.50 -17.33
N ASP A 122 -1.88 -5.33 -18.16
CA ASP A 122 -3.31 -5.26 -18.45
C ASP A 122 -4.16 -5.60 -17.22
N GLY A 123 -3.74 -6.59 -16.44
CA GLY A 123 -4.36 -6.91 -15.15
C GLY A 123 -4.33 -5.73 -14.16
N LEU A 124 -3.19 -5.02 -14.07
CA LEU A 124 -3.08 -3.81 -13.23
C LEU A 124 -4.02 -2.70 -13.69
N ARG A 125 -4.17 -2.48 -15.01
CA ARG A 125 -5.10 -1.49 -15.57
C ARG A 125 -6.54 -1.83 -15.20
N LEU A 126 -6.94 -3.08 -15.41
CA LEU A 126 -8.28 -3.58 -15.11
C LEU A 126 -8.61 -3.43 -13.62
N LEU A 127 -7.70 -3.83 -12.74
CA LEU A 127 -7.92 -3.82 -11.28
C LEU A 127 -7.81 -2.43 -10.66
N ARG A 128 -7.31 -1.43 -11.40
CA ARG A 128 -7.32 -0.03 -10.97
C ARG A 128 -8.70 0.62 -11.11
N ALA A 129 -9.58 0.05 -11.95
CA ALA A 129 -10.98 0.46 -12.15
C ALA A 129 -11.95 -0.65 -11.69
N PRO A 130 -11.97 -1.01 -10.39
CA PRO A 130 -12.69 -2.19 -9.91
C PRO A 130 -14.21 -2.11 -10.13
N ASP A 131 -14.78 -0.90 -10.17
CA ASP A 131 -16.22 -0.68 -10.35
C ASP A 131 -16.71 -0.96 -11.78
N GLU A 132 -15.79 -1.06 -12.75
CA GLU A 132 -16.11 -1.38 -14.15
C GLU A 132 -16.29 -2.89 -14.39
N HIS A 133 -15.94 -3.72 -13.40
CA HIS A 133 -15.90 -5.17 -13.54
C HIS A 133 -16.58 -5.87 -12.37
N SER A 134 -17.25 -6.99 -12.66
CA SER A 134 -17.83 -7.83 -11.59
C SER A 134 -16.74 -8.41 -10.68
N PRO A 135 -17.02 -8.65 -9.39
CA PRO A 135 -16.09 -9.33 -8.49
C PRO A 135 -15.59 -10.67 -9.03
N GLU A 136 -16.46 -11.44 -9.69
CA GLU A 136 -16.12 -12.73 -10.30
C GLU A 136 -15.09 -12.57 -11.42
N HIS A 137 -15.24 -11.53 -12.25
CA HIS A 137 -14.29 -11.24 -13.32
C HIS A 137 -12.93 -10.82 -12.76
N ARG A 138 -12.90 -9.95 -11.75
CA ARG A 138 -11.64 -9.51 -11.10
C ARG A 138 -10.92 -10.68 -10.42
N GLN A 139 -11.66 -11.57 -9.76
CA GLN A 139 -11.13 -12.82 -9.18
C GLN A 139 -10.55 -13.74 -10.26
N ALA A 140 -11.23 -13.89 -11.39
CA ALA A 140 -10.73 -14.70 -12.51
C ALA A 140 -9.43 -14.14 -13.10
N VAL A 141 -9.34 -12.80 -13.25
CA VAL A 141 -8.10 -12.13 -13.67
C VAL A 141 -6.97 -12.42 -12.68
N LEU A 142 -7.20 -12.25 -11.37
CA LEU A 142 -6.20 -12.54 -10.34
C LEU A 142 -5.75 -14.01 -10.33
N ALA A 143 -6.67 -14.95 -10.56
CA ALA A 143 -6.32 -16.36 -10.71
C ALA A 143 -5.43 -16.59 -11.94
N GLY A 144 -5.76 -15.98 -13.08
CA GLY A 144 -4.97 -16.05 -14.30
C GLY A 144 -3.56 -15.47 -14.13
N LEU A 145 -3.43 -14.30 -13.51
CA LEU A 145 -2.12 -13.67 -13.25
C LEU A 145 -1.20 -14.60 -12.43
N ARG A 146 -1.73 -15.20 -11.35
CA ARG A 146 -0.99 -16.16 -10.52
C ARG A 146 -0.57 -17.41 -11.30
N GLN A 147 -1.44 -17.91 -12.18
CA GLN A 147 -1.11 -19.04 -13.03
C GLN A 147 0.03 -18.70 -14.00
N VAL A 148 0.01 -17.50 -14.60
CA VAL A 148 1.09 -17.03 -15.47
C VAL A 148 2.40 -16.91 -14.69
N ALA A 149 2.39 -16.29 -13.50
CA ALA A 149 3.59 -16.12 -12.68
C ALA A 149 4.23 -17.46 -12.30
N THR A 150 3.43 -18.48 -12.00
CA THR A 150 3.93 -19.81 -11.62
C THR A 150 4.28 -20.72 -12.80
N SER A 151 3.89 -20.37 -14.03
CA SER A 151 4.20 -21.16 -15.25
C SER A 151 5.67 -21.11 -15.66
N ILE A 152 6.45 -20.17 -15.12
CA ILE A 152 7.90 -20.13 -15.29
C ILE A 152 8.53 -21.07 -14.25
N GLY A 153 8.83 -22.28 -14.71
CA GLY A 153 9.64 -23.30 -14.05
C GLY A 153 10.75 -23.80 -14.97
#